data_AF-A0A3B9FYZ3-F1
#
_entry.id   AF-A0A3B9FYZ3-F1
#
_cell.length_a   1.000
_cell.length_b   1.000
_cell.length_c   1.000
_cell.angle_alpha   90.00
_cell.angle_beta   90.00
_cell.angle_gamma   90.00
#
_symmetry.space_group_name_H-M   'P 1'
#
loop_
_entity.id
_entity.type
_entity.pdbx_description
1 polymer ?
#
loop_
_entity_poly.entity_id
_entity_poly.type
_entity_poly.pdbx_seq_one_letter_code
_entity_poly.pdbx_strand_id
1 'polypeptide(L)'
;MKRHTAHRGKYLIAALILSLIFVYPWLFKDFVGVEHDTFFHLSRIQGLAEAISRGDLLPAIYPYKNNGYGYASPLFYCDILVYPAALLYLLHVPLSYCYIAMIWLYTFITAYTCQKLFSRLTGHFTASLAVTIAYLFCNYRITDVFVRSAVGETAAMMFLPVLLSGLYEVLWNDHPERWYLLTIGLAGLIWCHNLTFLMGAVLFVIMAFMRSFWKDPRIFKALFYGAFTAFLLTAWFTIPMLEQVFSQKLYVSWYAKHSDLEAGSLTWWKYLVNRTVFGYSGQQYEKDKAMVVNPGYFLMIMPVLYPEVSKKKDSFPYACMILGYIFLFLPCALVPWKYLSFLRVLQFPWRLITLAGILLSVPAAAVLSRLNREVWIAVFMTVLLCEGVWHLNPVFDRTFGITSETVYEDITGGKLCDPYYSASYMRVELAGGDYLPMASPDFRKYEPAVRNTDQEILPVEYTKTGNEVQINVPVEYAGTKIELPLTWYKGYRVYRSDGTLTAVECASDERALVSFVPQKAGTYICRYESTFLRRICIAVSLLAHCALIAYAVFKKIRTS
;
A
#
# COMPACT_ATOMS: atom_id res chain seq x y z
N MET A 1 1.91 30.23 -16.70
CA MET A 1 0.69 29.37 -16.73
C MET A 1 0.26 28.92 -18.14
N LYS A 2 0.37 29.74 -19.21
CA LYS A 2 -0.12 29.40 -20.58
C LYS A 2 0.59 28.23 -21.31
N ARG A 3 1.86 27.89 -21.01
CA ARG A 3 2.56 26.74 -21.65
C ARG A 3 2.16 25.36 -21.10
N HIS A 4 1.63 25.25 -19.87
CA HIS A 4 1.30 23.96 -19.27
C HIS A 4 -0.09 23.41 -19.63
N THR A 5 -1.00 24.25 -20.14
CA THR A 5 -2.35 23.84 -20.55
C THR A 5 -2.37 23.21 -21.94
N ALA A 6 -1.52 23.67 -22.87
CA ALA A 6 -1.47 23.20 -24.26
C ALA A 6 -1.09 21.72 -24.45
N HIS A 7 -0.51 21.08 -23.43
CA HIS A 7 -0.06 19.68 -23.51
C HIS A 7 -0.84 18.71 -22.62
N ARG A 8 -1.89 19.16 -21.92
CA ARG A 8 -2.66 18.30 -21.00
C ARG A 8 -3.20 17.04 -21.68
N GLY A 9 -3.78 17.16 -22.87
CA GLY A 9 -4.28 16.01 -23.64
C GLY A 9 -3.16 15.04 -24.02
N LYS A 10 -1.99 15.53 -24.44
CA LYS A 10 -0.83 14.69 -24.78
C LYS A 10 -0.36 13.85 -23.60
N TYR A 11 -0.30 14.42 -22.39
CA TYR A 11 0.10 13.69 -21.18
C TYR A 11 -0.89 12.57 -20.82
N LEU A 12 -2.19 12.82 -20.98
CA LEU A 12 -3.22 11.81 -20.69
C LEU A 12 -3.18 10.66 -21.69
N ILE A 13 -3.05 10.97 -22.98
CA ILE A 13 -2.94 9.96 -24.04
C ILE A 13 -1.67 9.12 -23.84
N ALA A 14 -0.53 9.76 -23.58
CA ALA A 14 0.71 9.04 -23.31
C ALA A 14 0.60 8.16 -22.05
N ALA A 15 -0.01 8.66 -20.97
CA ALA A 15 -0.25 7.86 -19.76
C ALA A 15 -1.12 6.64 -20.04
N LEU A 16 -2.18 6.79 -20.85
CA LEU A 16 -3.07 5.71 -21.26
C LEU A 16 -2.34 4.64 -22.08
N ILE A 17 -1.57 5.07 -23.08
CA ILE A 17 -0.80 4.13 -23.92
C ILE A 17 0.23 3.38 -23.08
N LEU A 18 1.02 4.09 -22.26
CA LEU A 18 2.03 3.46 -21.42
C LEU A 18 1.44 2.50 -20.38
N SER A 19 0.27 2.83 -19.80
CA SER A 19 -0.37 1.93 -18.84
C SER A 19 -0.91 0.67 -19.49
N LEU A 20 -1.46 0.76 -20.70
CA LEU A 20 -1.89 -0.39 -21.49
C LEU A 20 -0.70 -1.26 -21.91
N ILE A 21 0.40 -0.65 -22.35
CA ILE A 21 1.65 -1.37 -22.66
C ILE A 21 2.17 -2.05 -21.39
N PHE A 22 2.10 -1.45 -20.21
CA PHE A 22 2.63 -2.08 -19.00
C PHE A 22 1.84 -3.33 -18.57
N VAL A 23 0.50 -3.31 -18.72
CA VAL A 23 -0.37 -4.45 -18.37
C VAL A 23 -0.62 -5.39 -19.55
N TYR A 24 0.10 -5.24 -20.67
CA TYR A 24 -0.13 -6.01 -21.88
C TYR A 24 -0.14 -7.53 -21.69
N PRO A 25 0.63 -8.16 -20.76
CA PRO A 25 0.58 -9.61 -20.63
C PRO A 25 -0.81 -10.12 -20.26
N TRP A 26 -1.54 -9.35 -19.44
CA TRP A 26 -2.91 -9.67 -19.03
C TRP A 26 -3.97 -9.31 -20.07
N LEU A 27 -3.66 -8.41 -21.02
CA LEU A 27 -4.57 -8.08 -22.12
C LEU A 27 -4.60 -9.17 -23.19
N PHE A 28 -3.50 -9.91 -23.36
CA PHE A 28 -3.36 -10.95 -24.38
C PHE A 28 -3.45 -12.38 -23.82
N LYS A 29 -3.43 -12.54 -22.49
CA LYS A 29 -3.57 -13.83 -21.81
C LYS A 29 -4.50 -13.65 -20.61
N ASP A 30 -5.63 -14.36 -20.60
CA ASP A 30 -6.58 -14.38 -19.48
C ASP A 30 -6.01 -15.15 -18.28
N PHE A 31 -5.02 -14.54 -17.62
CA PHE A 31 -4.26 -15.20 -16.57
C PHE A 31 -3.54 -14.19 -15.67
N VAL A 32 -3.88 -14.20 -14.38
CA VAL A 32 -3.14 -13.48 -13.34
C VAL A 32 -2.34 -14.50 -12.54
N GLY A 33 -1.01 -14.42 -12.60
CA GLY A 33 -0.14 -15.27 -11.79
C GLY A 33 -0.41 -15.08 -10.29
N VAL A 34 -0.43 -16.19 -9.56
CA VAL A 34 -0.49 -16.16 -8.09
C VAL A 34 0.94 -16.04 -7.58
N GLU A 35 1.21 -14.89 -6.99
CA GLU A 35 2.51 -14.47 -6.51
C GLU A 35 2.45 -14.20 -4.99
N HIS A 36 3.42 -13.49 -4.42
CA HIS A 36 3.56 -13.41 -2.95
C HIS A 36 2.29 -12.92 -2.22
N ASP A 37 1.70 -11.81 -2.68
CA ASP A 37 0.55 -11.16 -2.03
C ASP A 37 -0.73 -11.17 -2.88
N THR A 38 -0.76 -11.88 -4.01
CA THR A 38 -1.89 -11.84 -4.97
C THR A 38 -3.21 -12.22 -4.29
N PHE A 39 -3.24 -13.36 -3.60
CA PHE A 39 -4.46 -13.83 -2.93
C PHE A 39 -4.98 -12.86 -1.87
N PHE A 40 -4.08 -12.22 -1.12
CA PHE A 40 -4.46 -11.22 -0.13
C PHE A 40 -5.17 -10.02 -0.76
N HIS A 41 -4.68 -9.54 -1.90
CA HIS A 41 -5.33 -8.42 -2.59
C HIS A 41 -6.66 -8.81 -3.24
N LEU A 42 -6.79 -10.04 -3.75
CA LEU A 42 -8.09 -10.58 -4.22
C LEU A 42 -9.09 -10.71 -3.05
N SER A 43 -8.63 -11.22 -1.91
CA SER A 43 -9.40 -11.32 -0.67
C SER A 43 -9.91 -9.96 -0.19
N ARG A 44 -9.10 -8.90 -0.32
CA ARG A 44 -9.51 -7.53 0.00
C ARG A 44 -10.55 -6.96 -0.96
N ILE A 45 -10.41 -7.18 -2.27
CA ILE A 45 -11.41 -6.76 -3.27
C ILE A 45 -12.76 -7.42 -2.95
N GLN A 46 -12.77 -8.73 -2.74
CA GLN A 46 -13.99 -9.47 -2.39
C GLN A 46 -14.55 -9.00 -1.03
N GLY A 47 -13.71 -8.88 0.00
CA GLY A 47 -14.14 -8.51 1.35
C GLY A 47 -14.73 -7.10 1.44
N LEU A 48 -14.14 -6.15 0.70
CA LEU A 48 -14.67 -4.78 0.59
C LEU A 48 -15.98 -4.75 -0.19
N ALA A 49 -16.09 -5.49 -1.29
CA ALA A 49 -17.35 -5.61 -2.03
C ALA A 49 -18.47 -6.18 -1.15
N GLU A 50 -18.16 -7.22 -0.38
CA GLU A 50 -19.09 -7.81 0.59
C GLU A 50 -19.55 -6.80 1.65
N ALA A 51 -18.62 -6.00 2.19
CA ALA A 51 -18.94 -4.95 3.15
C ALA A 51 -19.89 -3.89 2.55
N ILE A 52 -19.57 -3.42 1.34
CA ILE A 52 -20.39 -2.43 0.61
C ILE A 52 -21.80 -2.99 0.34
N SER A 53 -21.93 -4.26 -0.07
CA SER A 53 -23.23 -4.89 -0.33
C SER A 53 -24.16 -4.92 0.90
N ARG A 54 -23.58 -4.88 2.10
CA ARG A 54 -24.29 -4.81 3.40
C ARG A 54 -24.43 -3.39 3.95
N GLY A 55 -24.03 -2.37 3.18
CA GLY A 55 -24.07 -0.96 3.61
C GLY A 55 -22.92 -0.53 4.53
N ASP A 56 -21.91 -1.37 4.76
CA ASP A 56 -20.70 -0.98 5.48
C ASP A 56 -19.68 -0.36 4.52
N LEU A 57 -19.78 0.96 4.36
CA LEU A 57 -18.91 1.74 3.46
C LEU A 57 -17.54 2.04 4.04
N LEU A 58 -17.27 1.75 5.32
CA LEU A 58 -15.95 1.97 5.93
C LEU A 58 -15.66 0.81 6.88
N PRO A 59 -15.50 -0.41 6.36
CA PRO A 59 -15.37 -1.59 7.19
C PRO A 59 -14.15 -1.47 8.10
N ALA A 60 -14.30 -1.92 9.33
CA ALA A 60 -13.17 -2.13 10.23
C ALA A 60 -12.67 -3.58 10.16
N ILE A 61 -13.59 -4.50 9.94
CA ILE A 61 -13.35 -5.93 9.95
C ILE A 61 -14.05 -6.50 8.73
N TYR A 62 -13.35 -7.40 8.03
CA TYR A 62 -13.99 -8.32 7.09
C TYR A 62 -14.44 -9.55 7.88
N PRO A 63 -15.75 -9.70 8.16
CA PRO A 63 -16.24 -10.65 9.16
C PRO A 63 -16.07 -12.12 8.78
N TYR A 64 -16.03 -12.43 7.50
CA TYR A 64 -16.05 -13.82 7.02
C TYR A 64 -14.65 -14.37 6.71
N LYS A 65 -13.61 -13.55 6.85
CA LYS A 65 -12.23 -13.99 6.68
C LYS A 65 -11.80 -14.93 7.80
N ASN A 66 -10.83 -15.76 7.49
CA ASN A 66 -10.20 -16.76 8.33
C ASN A 66 -11.24 -17.66 9.00
N ASN A 67 -11.95 -18.47 8.21
CA ASN A 67 -13.03 -19.35 8.67
C ASN A 67 -14.19 -18.60 9.36
N GLY A 68 -14.43 -17.34 9.00
CA GLY A 68 -15.44 -16.55 9.69
C GLY A 68 -15.05 -16.11 11.11
N TYR A 69 -13.79 -16.16 11.52
CA TYR A 69 -13.35 -15.48 12.74
C TYR A 69 -13.22 -13.97 12.57
N GLY A 70 -13.13 -13.51 11.32
CA GLY A 70 -12.97 -12.12 10.95
C GLY A 70 -11.51 -11.66 10.96
N TYR A 71 -11.20 -10.70 10.08
CA TYR A 71 -9.87 -10.11 9.96
C TYR A 71 -9.95 -8.59 9.80
N ALA A 72 -9.18 -7.85 10.61
CA ALA A 72 -9.26 -6.40 10.67
C ALA A 72 -8.29 -5.67 9.74
N SER A 73 -7.89 -6.27 8.60
CA SER A 73 -7.00 -5.61 7.64
C SER A 73 -7.42 -4.19 7.25
N PRO A 74 -8.71 -3.82 7.12
CA PRO A 74 -9.09 -2.44 6.83
C PRO A 74 -8.62 -1.38 7.85
N LEU A 75 -8.40 -1.77 9.11
CA LEU A 75 -7.87 -0.88 10.15
C LEU A 75 -6.35 -0.67 10.07
N PHE A 76 -5.62 -1.53 9.35
CA PHE A 76 -4.16 -1.47 9.26
C PHE A 76 -3.65 -1.22 7.84
N TYR A 77 -4.48 -1.49 6.85
CA TYR A 77 -4.20 -1.35 5.43
C TYR A 77 -5.39 -0.65 4.76
N CYS A 78 -5.22 0.62 4.42
CA CYS A 78 -6.30 1.45 3.92
C CYS A 78 -6.89 0.89 2.62
N ASP A 79 -8.23 0.86 2.56
CA ASP A 79 -8.99 0.31 1.42
C ASP A 79 -9.34 1.36 0.36
N ILE A 80 -9.06 2.65 0.58
CA ILE A 80 -9.60 3.73 -0.27
C ILE A 80 -9.29 3.56 -1.76
N LEU A 81 -8.15 2.96 -2.10
CA LEU A 81 -7.77 2.70 -3.49
C LEU A 81 -8.28 1.37 -4.05
N VAL A 82 -8.82 0.49 -3.19
CA VAL A 82 -9.44 -0.79 -3.55
C VAL A 82 -10.90 -0.61 -3.99
N TYR A 83 -11.58 0.47 -3.57
CA TYR A 83 -12.99 0.73 -3.91
C TYR A 83 -13.32 0.58 -5.39
N PRO A 84 -12.56 1.15 -6.35
CA PRO A 84 -12.87 0.98 -7.77
C PRO A 84 -12.96 -0.50 -8.18
N ALA A 85 -12.05 -1.34 -7.69
CA ALA A 85 -12.06 -2.78 -7.99
C ALA A 85 -13.20 -3.52 -7.28
N ALA A 86 -13.50 -3.17 -6.03
CA ALA A 86 -14.62 -3.74 -5.30
C ALA A 86 -15.98 -3.40 -5.94
N LEU A 87 -16.13 -2.17 -6.44
CA LEU A 87 -17.32 -1.75 -7.19
C LEU A 87 -17.47 -2.50 -8.51
N LEU A 88 -16.38 -2.73 -9.24
CA LEU A 88 -16.41 -3.58 -10.45
C LEU A 88 -16.83 -5.02 -10.10
N TYR A 89 -16.33 -5.56 -8.98
CA TYR A 89 -16.70 -6.90 -8.53
C TYR A 89 -18.18 -7.00 -8.15
N LEU A 90 -18.77 -5.96 -7.55
CA LEU A 90 -20.22 -5.86 -7.33
C LEU A 90 -21.04 -5.79 -8.62
N LEU A 91 -20.43 -5.32 -9.71
CA LEU A 91 -21.01 -5.36 -11.05
C LEU A 91 -20.78 -6.71 -11.75
N HIS A 92 -20.37 -7.75 -11.02
CA HIS A 92 -20.10 -9.09 -11.51
C HIS A 92 -18.95 -9.19 -12.52
N VAL A 93 -18.04 -8.20 -12.54
CA VAL A 93 -16.78 -8.32 -13.28
C VAL A 93 -15.92 -9.39 -12.60
N PRO A 94 -15.30 -10.32 -13.37
CA PRO A 94 -14.43 -11.35 -12.81
C PRO A 94 -13.34 -10.79 -11.88
N LEU A 95 -13.06 -11.51 -10.80
CA LEU A 95 -12.14 -11.04 -9.74
C LEU A 95 -10.73 -10.76 -10.29
N SER A 96 -10.26 -11.56 -11.24
CA SER A 96 -9.00 -11.34 -11.96
C SER A 96 -8.99 -10.01 -12.73
N TYR A 97 -10.08 -9.67 -13.42
CA TYR A 97 -10.22 -8.40 -14.14
C TYR A 97 -10.35 -7.20 -13.22
N CYS A 98 -11.00 -7.34 -12.06
CA CYS A 98 -11.00 -6.31 -11.02
C CYS A 98 -9.58 -5.99 -10.55
N TYR A 99 -8.76 -7.03 -10.32
CA TYR A 99 -7.35 -6.86 -9.96
C TYR A 99 -6.54 -6.18 -11.08
N ILE A 100 -6.69 -6.63 -12.33
CA ILE A 100 -6.00 -6.05 -13.49
C ILE A 100 -6.38 -4.58 -13.67
N ALA A 101 -7.67 -4.24 -13.59
CA ALA A 101 -8.16 -2.88 -13.72
C ALA A 101 -7.59 -1.95 -12.64
N MET A 102 -7.45 -2.44 -11.41
CA MET A 102 -6.81 -1.72 -10.30
C MET A 102 -5.35 -1.38 -10.61
N ILE A 103 -4.55 -2.38 -11.03
CA ILE A 103 -3.13 -2.18 -11.37
C ILE A 103 -2.97 -1.26 -12.59
N TRP A 104 -3.82 -1.41 -13.59
CA TRP A 104 -3.85 -0.53 -14.76
C TRP A 104 -4.13 0.93 -14.36
N LEU A 105 -5.12 1.16 -13.50
CA LEU A 105 -5.44 2.50 -12.99
C LEU A 105 -4.26 3.10 -12.23
N TYR A 106 -3.59 2.34 -11.36
CA TYR A 106 -2.42 2.83 -10.65
C TYR A 106 -1.27 3.16 -11.60
N THR A 107 -1.08 2.35 -12.62
CA THR A 107 -0.06 2.57 -13.65
C THR A 107 -0.35 3.83 -14.46
N PHE A 108 -1.61 4.05 -14.85
CA PHE A 108 -2.04 5.26 -15.54
C PHE A 108 -1.77 6.52 -14.70
N ILE A 109 -2.15 6.50 -13.42
CA ILE A 109 -1.93 7.63 -12.52
C ILE A 109 -0.43 7.86 -12.32
N THR A 110 0.37 6.81 -12.14
CA THR A 110 1.84 6.90 -12.01
C THR A 110 2.46 7.55 -13.25
N ALA A 111 2.07 7.09 -14.44
CA ALA A 111 2.52 7.66 -15.71
C ALA A 111 2.20 9.14 -15.80
N TYR A 112 0.99 9.54 -15.39
CA TYR A 112 0.57 10.92 -15.39
C TYR A 112 1.32 11.79 -14.38
N THR A 113 1.49 11.33 -13.13
CA THR A 113 2.16 12.11 -12.08
C THR A 113 3.66 12.27 -12.36
N CYS A 114 4.33 11.24 -12.88
CA CYS A 114 5.71 11.32 -13.38
C CYS A 114 5.87 12.34 -14.50
N GLN A 115 5.02 12.26 -15.53
CA GLN A 115 5.07 13.21 -16.64
C GLN A 115 4.89 14.66 -16.18
N LYS A 116 4.03 14.89 -15.17
CA LYS A 116 3.86 16.22 -14.57
C LYS A 116 5.10 16.68 -13.81
N LEU A 117 5.71 15.82 -13.00
CA LEU A 117 6.94 16.13 -12.28
C LEU A 117 8.06 16.50 -13.26
N PHE A 118 8.37 15.62 -14.21
CA PHE A 118 9.52 15.82 -15.10
C PHE A 118 9.29 16.94 -16.11
N SER A 119 8.06 17.13 -16.60
CA SER A 119 7.74 18.29 -17.45
C SER A 119 7.91 19.60 -16.70
N ARG A 120 7.54 19.64 -15.41
CA ARG A 120 7.68 20.86 -14.60
C ARG A 120 9.15 21.21 -14.36
N LEU A 121 9.98 20.18 -14.14
CA LEU A 121 11.41 20.34 -13.94
C LEU A 121 12.15 20.77 -15.21
N THR A 122 11.83 20.15 -16.34
CA THR A 122 12.64 20.25 -17.57
C THR A 122 12.05 21.18 -18.62
N GLY A 123 10.74 21.44 -18.57
CA GLY A 123 10.01 22.10 -19.65
C GLY A 123 9.94 21.28 -20.96
N HIS A 124 10.39 20.03 -20.97
CA HIS A 124 10.61 19.23 -22.18
C HIS A 124 9.73 17.98 -22.19
N PHE A 125 8.79 17.92 -23.14
CA PHE A 125 7.79 16.83 -23.19
C PHE A 125 8.41 15.46 -23.45
N THR A 126 9.27 15.35 -24.47
CA THR A 126 9.87 14.07 -24.88
C THR A 126 10.81 13.49 -23.83
N ALA A 127 11.67 14.32 -23.22
CA ALA A 127 12.50 13.89 -22.10
C ALA A 127 11.67 13.45 -20.88
N SER A 128 10.59 14.17 -20.58
CA SER A 128 9.64 13.79 -19.52
C SER A 128 9.00 12.42 -19.79
N LEU A 129 8.62 12.16 -21.04
CA LEU A 129 8.07 10.87 -21.46
C LEU A 129 9.11 9.74 -21.33
N ALA A 130 10.33 9.97 -21.80
CA ALA A 130 11.42 8.99 -21.72
C ALA A 130 11.71 8.54 -20.28
N VAL A 131 11.83 9.49 -19.35
CA VAL A 131 12.08 9.14 -17.95
C VAL A 131 10.84 8.55 -17.27
N THR A 132 9.63 8.92 -17.71
CA THR A 132 8.41 8.24 -17.25
C THR A 132 8.43 6.77 -17.65
N ILE A 133 8.85 6.44 -18.87
CA ILE A 133 9.02 5.05 -19.32
C ILE A 133 10.05 4.34 -18.42
N ALA A 134 11.22 4.96 -18.19
CA ALA A 134 12.25 4.38 -17.33
C ALA A 134 11.74 4.09 -15.90
N TYR A 135 10.93 4.98 -15.31
CA TYR A 135 10.37 4.77 -13.98
C TYR A 135 9.23 3.74 -13.96
N LEU A 136 8.37 3.72 -14.97
CA LEU A 136 7.26 2.76 -15.06
C LEU A 136 7.74 1.33 -15.28
N PHE A 137 8.76 1.15 -16.11
CA PHE A 137 9.30 -0.15 -16.49
C PHE A 137 10.60 -0.49 -15.74
N CYS A 138 10.93 0.22 -14.66
CA CYS A 138 12.08 -0.15 -13.84
C CYS A 138 11.87 -1.54 -13.21
N ASN A 139 12.96 -2.28 -13.08
CA ASN A 139 12.90 -3.68 -12.62
C ASN A 139 12.28 -3.80 -11.21
N TYR A 140 12.51 -2.82 -10.32
CA TYR A 140 11.84 -2.71 -9.03
C TYR A 140 10.31 -2.69 -9.16
N ARG A 141 9.77 -1.81 -10.01
CA ARG A 141 8.31 -1.68 -10.18
C ARG A 141 7.69 -2.89 -10.84
N ILE A 142 8.35 -3.46 -11.84
CA ILE A 142 7.92 -4.71 -12.48
C ILE A 142 7.88 -5.84 -11.45
N THR A 143 8.89 -5.94 -10.59
CA THR A 143 8.93 -6.95 -9.52
C THR A 143 7.82 -6.74 -8.49
N ASP A 144 7.56 -5.50 -8.08
CA ASP A 144 6.46 -5.19 -7.17
C ASP A 144 5.10 -5.61 -7.74
N VAL A 145 4.85 -5.36 -9.01
CA VAL A 145 3.57 -5.70 -9.65
C VAL A 145 3.46 -7.20 -9.93
N PHE A 146 4.45 -7.77 -10.61
CA PHE A 146 4.33 -9.08 -11.25
C PHE A 146 4.98 -10.21 -10.47
N VAL A 147 5.96 -9.97 -9.60
CA VAL A 147 6.63 -11.04 -8.82
C VAL A 147 6.14 -11.07 -7.38
N ARG A 148 5.82 -9.90 -6.83
CA ARG A 148 5.38 -9.77 -5.44
C ARG A 148 3.87 -9.60 -5.33
N SER A 149 3.24 -8.98 -6.34
CA SER A 149 1.89 -8.43 -6.20
C SER A 149 1.76 -7.49 -4.99
N ALA A 150 2.81 -6.70 -4.71
CA ALA A 150 2.86 -5.72 -3.63
C ALA A 150 2.07 -4.46 -4.01
N VAL A 151 0.74 -4.56 -3.98
CA VAL A 151 -0.17 -3.54 -4.53
C VAL A 151 -0.06 -2.21 -3.80
N GLY A 152 0.17 -2.20 -2.48
CA GLY A 152 0.34 -0.95 -1.72
C GLY A 152 1.61 -0.20 -2.09
N GLU A 153 2.73 -0.90 -2.28
CA GLU A 153 3.98 -0.28 -2.75
C GLU A 153 3.79 0.26 -4.17
N THR A 154 3.17 -0.53 -5.06
CA THR A 154 2.80 -0.12 -6.42
C THR A 154 1.93 1.15 -6.42
N ALA A 155 0.94 1.21 -5.53
CA ALA A 155 0.07 2.38 -5.40
C ALA A 155 0.82 3.60 -4.86
N ALA A 156 1.72 3.41 -3.88
CA ALA A 156 2.52 4.49 -3.31
C ALA A 156 3.42 5.16 -4.36
N MET A 157 3.88 4.41 -5.37
CA MET A 157 4.65 4.95 -6.51
C MET A 157 3.88 5.99 -7.33
N MET A 158 2.55 6.06 -7.25
CA MET A 158 1.74 7.14 -7.85
C MET A 158 2.00 8.50 -7.17
N PHE A 159 2.21 8.48 -5.85
CA PHE A 159 2.25 9.67 -5.00
C PHE A 159 3.66 10.15 -4.70
N LEU A 160 4.69 9.29 -4.82
CA LEU A 160 6.09 9.72 -4.70
C LEU A 160 6.47 10.86 -5.67
N PRO A 161 6.10 10.82 -6.97
CA PRO A 161 6.31 11.95 -7.88
C PRO A 161 5.58 13.22 -7.45
N VAL A 162 4.41 13.09 -6.81
CA VAL A 162 3.61 14.23 -6.33
C VAL A 162 4.25 14.86 -5.11
N LEU A 163 4.71 14.06 -4.15
CA LEU A 163 5.47 14.53 -2.99
C LEU A 163 6.74 15.26 -3.44
N LEU A 164 7.51 14.64 -4.34
CA LEU A 164 8.75 15.23 -4.86
C LEU A 164 8.49 16.52 -5.64
N SER A 165 7.37 16.58 -6.37
CA SER A 165 6.90 17.80 -7.01
C SER A 165 6.56 18.89 -6.00
N GLY A 166 5.94 18.57 -4.87
CA GLY A 166 5.64 19.55 -3.83
C GLY A 166 6.91 20.08 -3.17
N LEU A 167 7.86 19.19 -2.88
CA LEU A 167 9.16 19.56 -2.32
C LEU A 167 9.95 20.48 -3.26
N TYR A 168 10.02 20.14 -4.55
CA TYR A 168 10.65 20.99 -5.57
C TYR A 168 10.04 22.38 -5.60
N GLU A 169 8.71 22.47 -5.69
CA GLU A 169 8.01 23.74 -5.84
C GLU A 169 8.18 24.65 -4.62
N VAL A 170 8.06 24.09 -3.42
CA VAL A 170 8.13 24.87 -2.18
C VAL A 170 9.58 25.24 -1.83
N LEU A 171 10.55 24.34 -2.01
CA LEU A 171 11.91 24.51 -1.50
C LEU A 171 12.92 25.05 -2.53
N TRP A 172 12.68 24.84 -3.82
CA TRP A 172 13.61 25.21 -4.89
C TRP A 172 13.02 26.18 -5.92
N ASN A 173 11.71 26.14 -6.17
CA ASN A 173 11.05 26.99 -7.16
C ASN A 173 10.33 28.23 -6.58
N ASP A 174 10.50 28.50 -5.28
CA ASP A 174 9.88 29.62 -4.52
C ASP A 174 8.35 29.74 -4.74
N HIS A 175 7.66 28.60 -4.76
CA HIS A 175 6.20 28.51 -4.88
C HIS A 175 5.55 27.92 -3.61
N PRO A 176 5.65 28.58 -2.44
CA PRO A 176 5.10 28.08 -1.18
C PRO A 176 3.57 27.90 -1.21
N GLU A 177 2.86 28.58 -2.11
CA GLU A 177 1.42 28.42 -2.31
C GLU A 177 1.03 27.03 -2.86
N ARG A 178 2.02 26.25 -3.33
CA ARG A 178 1.82 24.87 -3.83
C ARG A 178 1.99 23.80 -2.76
N TRP A 179 1.92 24.17 -1.48
CA TRP A 179 1.92 23.25 -0.33
C TRP A 179 0.90 22.12 -0.46
N TYR A 180 -0.21 22.31 -1.19
CA TYR A 180 -1.21 21.27 -1.44
C TYR A 180 -0.65 20.02 -2.14
N LEU A 181 0.46 20.14 -2.90
CA LEU A 181 1.14 18.97 -3.48
C LEU A 181 1.80 18.10 -2.41
N LEU A 182 2.33 18.71 -1.35
CA LEU A 182 2.84 18.00 -0.17
C LEU A 182 1.72 17.27 0.55
N THR A 183 0.56 17.94 0.70
CA THR A 183 -0.65 17.32 1.26
C THR A 183 -1.07 16.08 0.49
N ILE A 184 -1.22 16.20 -0.84
CA ILE A 184 -1.64 15.09 -1.71
C ILE A 184 -0.61 13.96 -1.69
N GLY A 185 0.69 14.30 -1.73
CA GLY A 185 1.77 13.32 -1.66
C GLY A 185 1.76 12.53 -0.35
N LEU A 186 1.76 13.23 0.79
CA LEU A 186 1.81 12.59 2.11
C LEU A 186 0.53 11.82 2.45
N ALA A 187 -0.66 12.41 2.21
CA ALA A 187 -1.93 11.74 2.46
C ALA A 187 -2.10 10.51 1.55
N GLY A 188 -1.75 10.65 0.27
CA GLY A 188 -1.78 9.56 -0.70
C GLY A 188 -0.87 8.40 -0.31
N LEU A 189 0.34 8.66 0.20
CA LEU A 189 1.23 7.61 0.68
C LEU A 189 0.63 6.84 1.88
N ILE A 190 -0.02 7.52 2.83
CA ILE A 190 -0.71 6.86 3.97
C ILE A 190 -1.83 5.94 3.46
N TRP A 191 -2.60 6.40 2.47
CA TRP A 191 -3.68 5.62 1.86
C TRP A 191 -3.19 4.40 1.07
N CYS A 192 -1.91 4.37 0.66
CA CYS A 192 -1.35 3.27 -0.11
C CYS A 192 -0.62 2.25 0.76
N HIS A 193 0.39 2.73 1.51
CA HIS A 193 1.34 1.87 2.19
C HIS A 193 2.10 2.61 3.29
N ASN A 194 1.86 2.22 4.54
CA ASN A 194 2.39 2.88 5.73
C ASN A 194 3.93 2.98 5.74
N LEU A 195 4.62 1.97 5.24
CA LEU A 195 6.09 1.97 5.24
C LEU A 195 6.66 2.91 4.17
N THR A 196 6.05 2.96 2.97
CA THR A 196 6.46 3.93 1.94
C THR A 196 6.12 5.35 2.37
N PHE A 197 5.04 5.56 3.13
CA PHE A 197 4.78 6.83 3.81
C PHE A 197 5.91 7.22 4.76
N LEU A 198 6.33 6.32 5.66
CA LEU A 198 7.42 6.61 6.61
C LEU A 198 8.71 7.01 5.85
N MET A 199 9.06 6.28 4.80
CA MET A 199 10.20 6.59 3.95
C MET A 199 10.04 7.96 3.25
N GLY A 200 8.85 8.26 2.71
CA GLY A 200 8.54 9.56 2.11
C GLY A 200 8.57 10.72 3.11
N ALA A 201 8.13 10.51 4.35
CA ALA A 201 8.20 11.49 5.43
C ALA A 201 9.66 11.76 5.84
N VAL A 202 10.51 10.73 5.93
CA VAL A 202 11.95 10.89 6.14
C VAL A 202 12.58 11.69 5.00
N LEU A 203 12.25 11.37 3.75
CA LEU A 203 12.72 12.13 2.58
C LEU A 203 12.29 13.60 2.64
N PHE A 204 11.02 13.86 2.99
CA PHE A 204 10.47 15.19 3.17
C PHE A 204 11.27 15.99 4.20
N VAL A 205 11.56 15.39 5.37
CA VAL A 205 12.35 16.01 6.43
C VAL A 205 13.77 16.30 5.93
N ILE A 206 14.47 15.31 5.36
CA ILE A 206 15.84 15.49 4.84
C ILE A 206 15.90 16.67 3.86
N MET A 207 15.00 16.71 2.87
CA MET A 207 15.00 17.79 1.88
C MET A 207 14.67 19.16 2.48
N ALA A 208 13.76 19.23 3.45
CA ALA A 208 13.47 20.46 4.18
C ALA A 208 14.72 20.98 4.92
N PHE A 209 15.45 20.10 5.62
CA PHE A 209 16.68 20.45 6.34
C PHE A 209 17.80 20.90 5.40
N MET A 210 17.97 20.25 4.25
CA MET A 210 18.95 20.67 3.22
C MET A 210 18.75 22.11 2.74
N ARG A 211 17.53 22.64 2.85
CA ARG A 211 17.17 24.01 2.45
C ARG A 211 16.99 24.97 3.62
N SER A 212 17.37 24.56 4.84
CA SER A 212 17.28 25.38 6.05
C SER A 212 15.89 26.02 6.19
N PHE A 213 14.83 25.21 6.05
CA PHE A 213 13.44 25.66 5.95
C PHE A 213 13.00 26.64 7.06
N TRP A 214 13.62 26.58 8.23
CA TRP A 214 13.36 27.47 9.38
C TRP A 214 13.78 28.93 9.14
N LYS A 215 14.62 29.22 8.15
CA LYS A 215 15.08 30.59 7.84
C LYS A 215 14.05 31.42 7.07
N ASP A 216 13.15 30.78 6.33
CA ASP A 216 12.08 31.46 5.59
C ASP A 216 10.71 31.08 6.18
N PRO A 217 10.02 31.99 6.88
CA PRO A 217 8.70 31.74 7.46
C PRO A 217 7.64 31.29 6.44
N ARG A 218 7.76 31.69 5.17
CA ARG A 218 6.82 31.30 4.10
C ARG A 218 6.98 29.81 3.77
N ILE A 219 8.23 29.35 3.66
CA ILE A 219 8.57 27.95 3.43
C ILE A 219 8.17 27.10 4.63
N PHE A 220 8.51 27.53 5.86
CA PHE A 220 8.09 26.84 7.08
C PHE A 220 6.58 26.63 7.13
N LYS A 221 5.80 27.70 6.87
CA LYS A 221 4.33 27.62 6.83
C LYS A 221 3.84 26.67 5.74
N ALA A 222 4.42 26.70 4.54
CA ALA A 222 4.04 25.80 3.46
C ALA A 222 4.29 24.32 3.80
N LEU A 223 5.46 24.00 4.38
CA LEU A 223 5.77 22.64 4.85
C LEU A 223 4.81 22.20 5.97
N PHE A 224 4.58 23.08 6.94
CA PHE A 224 3.66 22.82 8.06
C PHE A 224 2.23 22.60 7.56
N TYR A 225 1.69 23.48 6.72
CA TYR A 225 0.35 23.32 6.15
C TYR A 225 0.23 22.05 5.31
N GLY A 226 1.25 21.71 4.53
CA GLY A 226 1.33 20.46 3.78
C GLY A 226 1.19 19.23 4.68
N ALA A 227 2.06 19.11 5.68
CA ALA A 227 2.09 17.97 6.60
C ALA A 227 0.87 17.91 7.52
N PHE A 228 0.47 19.05 8.09
CA PHE A 228 -0.66 19.14 9.01
C PHE A 228 -1.98 18.85 8.32
N THR A 229 -2.19 19.36 7.09
CA THR A 229 -3.39 19.03 6.33
C THR A 229 -3.41 17.55 5.96
N ALA A 230 -2.28 16.97 5.55
CA ALA A 230 -2.21 15.53 5.27
C ALA A 230 -2.58 14.70 6.50
N PHE A 231 -2.10 15.09 7.68
CA PHE A 231 -2.47 14.46 8.95
C PHE A 231 -3.98 14.55 9.18
N LEU A 232 -4.60 15.73 9.08
CA LEU A 232 -6.04 15.88 9.29
C LEU A 232 -6.86 15.05 8.31
N LEU A 233 -6.48 14.98 7.03
CA LEU A 233 -7.17 14.18 6.02
C LEU A 233 -7.05 12.67 6.26
N THR A 234 -6.01 12.22 6.97
CA THR A 234 -5.74 10.79 7.17
C THR A 234 -5.94 10.32 8.61
N ALA A 235 -6.28 11.22 9.53
CA ALA A 235 -6.48 10.91 10.95
C ALA A 235 -7.49 9.78 11.17
N TRP A 236 -8.55 9.72 10.36
CA TRP A 236 -9.57 8.65 10.40
C TRP A 236 -9.01 7.23 10.22
N PHE A 237 -7.86 7.09 9.56
CA PHE A 237 -7.20 5.80 9.35
C PHE A 237 -5.99 5.66 10.29
N THR A 238 -5.12 6.66 10.32
CA THR A 238 -3.85 6.61 11.06
C THR A 238 -4.06 6.43 12.56
N ILE A 239 -4.99 7.17 13.17
CA ILE A 239 -5.19 7.13 14.62
C ILE A 239 -5.84 5.81 15.07
N PRO A 240 -6.90 5.30 14.41
CA PRO A 240 -7.46 3.98 14.75
C PRO A 240 -6.49 2.83 14.54
N MET A 241 -5.65 2.88 13.50
CA MET A 241 -4.56 1.90 13.32
C MET A 241 -3.63 1.88 14.54
N LEU A 242 -3.17 3.06 14.97
CA LEU A 242 -2.30 3.17 16.15
C LEU A 242 -3.01 2.69 17.42
N GLU A 243 -4.30 3.02 17.58
CA GLU A 243 -5.11 2.52 18.69
C GLU A 243 -5.11 0.99 18.75
N GLN A 244 -5.27 0.30 17.61
CA GLN A 244 -5.21 -1.16 17.56
C GLN A 244 -3.82 -1.68 17.92
N VAL A 245 -2.76 -1.14 17.30
CA VAL A 245 -1.37 -1.56 17.53
C VAL A 245 -0.96 -1.39 19.01
N PHE A 246 -1.43 -0.33 19.68
CA PHE A 246 -1.14 -0.12 21.10
C PHE A 246 -2.05 -0.90 22.05
N SER A 247 -3.19 -1.41 21.56
CA SER A 247 -4.14 -2.14 22.41
C SER A 247 -3.81 -3.61 22.61
N GLN A 248 -3.02 -4.22 21.73
CA GLN A 248 -2.72 -5.66 21.76
C GLN A 248 -1.42 -6.03 21.03
N LYS A 249 -0.90 -7.22 21.29
CA LYS A 249 0.29 -7.75 20.61
C LYS A 249 -0.11 -8.42 19.29
N LEU A 250 0.29 -7.82 18.18
CA LEU A 250 0.04 -8.29 16.82
C LEU A 250 1.33 -8.84 16.17
N TYR A 251 1.20 -9.74 15.18
CA TYR A 251 2.35 -10.27 14.44
C TYR A 251 3.16 -9.16 13.73
N VAL A 252 2.52 -8.10 13.23
CA VAL A 252 3.21 -6.95 12.63
C VAL A 252 4.21 -6.30 13.60
N SER A 253 3.87 -6.22 14.89
CA SER A 253 4.75 -5.70 15.93
C SER A 253 5.92 -6.64 16.21
N TRP A 254 5.71 -7.95 16.06
CA TRP A 254 6.77 -8.95 16.16
C TRP A 254 7.74 -8.83 14.97
N TYR A 255 7.23 -8.79 13.74
CA TYR A 255 8.04 -8.62 12.53
C TYR A 255 8.87 -7.32 12.59
N ALA A 256 8.26 -6.21 12.99
CA ALA A 256 8.96 -4.93 13.14
C ALA A 256 10.13 -4.95 14.14
N LYS A 257 10.14 -5.90 15.09
CA LYS A 257 11.20 -6.07 16.10
C LYS A 257 12.21 -7.16 15.77
N HIS A 258 11.83 -8.16 14.99
CA HIS A 258 12.62 -9.38 14.78
C HIS A 258 13.04 -9.63 13.32
N SER A 259 12.65 -8.76 12.39
CA SER A 259 13.07 -8.89 10.98
C SER A 259 14.59 -8.96 10.85
N ASP A 260 15.08 -9.94 10.09
CA ASP A 260 16.48 -10.09 9.74
C ASP A 260 16.81 -9.22 8.53
N LEU A 261 17.29 -8.01 8.82
CA LEU A 261 17.68 -7.03 7.81
C LEU A 261 18.89 -7.50 6.99
N GLU A 262 19.81 -8.26 7.59
CA GLU A 262 21.00 -8.73 6.90
C GLU A 262 20.62 -9.77 5.85
N ALA A 263 19.82 -10.77 6.22
CA ALA A 263 19.29 -11.77 5.29
C ALA A 263 18.48 -11.13 4.15
N GLY A 264 17.77 -10.03 4.44
CA GLY A 264 16.99 -9.26 3.46
C GLY A 264 17.77 -8.25 2.61
N SER A 265 19.08 -8.08 2.80
CA SER A 265 19.89 -7.10 2.06
C SER A 265 20.22 -7.54 0.62
N LEU A 266 20.73 -6.62 -0.20
CA LEU A 266 21.04 -6.83 -1.61
C LEU A 266 22.51 -7.17 -1.84
N THR A 267 22.75 -8.38 -2.34
CA THR A 267 24.05 -8.80 -2.84
C THR A 267 24.46 -7.99 -4.08
N TRP A 268 25.76 -7.77 -4.25
CA TRP A 268 26.32 -6.93 -5.34
C TRP A 268 25.85 -7.38 -6.74
N TRP A 269 25.76 -8.69 -6.97
CA TRP A 269 25.33 -9.21 -8.26
C TRP A 269 23.90 -8.78 -8.64
N LYS A 270 23.00 -8.52 -7.67
CA LYS A 270 21.62 -8.09 -7.94
C LYS A 270 21.54 -6.70 -8.56
N TYR A 271 22.58 -5.88 -8.40
CA TYR A 271 22.71 -4.59 -9.08
C TYR A 271 23.17 -4.72 -10.53
N LEU A 272 23.78 -5.86 -10.89
CA LEU A 272 24.33 -6.15 -12.22
C LEU A 272 23.43 -7.07 -13.05
N VAL A 273 22.19 -7.31 -12.61
CA VAL A 273 21.22 -8.14 -13.32
C VAL A 273 20.11 -7.27 -13.85
N ASN A 274 19.89 -7.33 -15.16
CA ASN A 274 18.87 -6.57 -15.85
C ASN A 274 17.88 -7.50 -16.52
N ARG A 275 17.20 -8.30 -15.69
CA ARG A 275 16.05 -9.13 -16.06
C ARG A 275 15.13 -9.28 -14.86
N THR A 276 13.88 -9.63 -15.13
CA THR A 276 12.91 -9.99 -14.10
C THR A 276 13.11 -11.46 -13.71
N VAL A 277 13.11 -11.73 -12.41
CA VAL A 277 13.27 -13.07 -11.85
C VAL A 277 12.14 -13.31 -10.86
N PHE A 278 11.27 -14.27 -11.18
CA PHE A 278 10.21 -14.73 -10.29
C PHE A 278 10.83 -15.59 -9.20
N GLY A 279 10.98 -15.02 -8.00
CA GLY A 279 11.67 -15.66 -6.89
C GLY A 279 11.47 -14.91 -5.59
N TYR A 280 12.26 -15.26 -4.58
CA TYR A 280 12.09 -14.76 -3.21
C TYR A 280 13.15 -13.72 -2.82
N SER A 281 12.84 -12.93 -1.79
CA SER A 281 13.80 -12.02 -1.16
C SER A 281 14.72 -12.79 -0.22
N GLY A 282 16.03 -12.66 -0.41
CA GLY A 282 17.02 -13.23 0.50
C GLY A 282 18.40 -13.32 -0.14
N GLN A 283 19.44 -13.34 0.68
CA GLN A 283 20.81 -13.61 0.24
C GLN A 283 21.09 -15.11 0.02
N GLN A 284 20.34 -15.96 0.72
CA GLN A 284 20.51 -17.42 0.72
C GLN A 284 20.04 -18.09 -0.57
N TYR A 285 19.24 -17.40 -1.39
CA TYR A 285 18.68 -17.97 -2.61
C TYR A 285 19.68 -17.90 -3.77
N GLU A 286 19.71 -18.97 -4.57
CA GLU A 286 20.43 -19.03 -5.85
C GLU A 286 19.95 -17.95 -6.82
N LYS A 287 20.79 -17.59 -7.80
CA LYS A 287 20.56 -16.42 -8.68
C LYS A 287 19.26 -16.49 -9.49
N ASP A 288 18.80 -17.68 -9.83
CA ASP A 288 17.57 -17.98 -10.57
C ASP A 288 16.32 -18.00 -9.66
N LYS A 289 16.50 -18.13 -8.34
CA LYS A 289 15.40 -18.14 -7.34
C LYS A 289 15.37 -16.87 -6.48
N ALA A 290 16.32 -15.97 -6.65
CA ALA A 290 16.40 -14.71 -5.94
C ALA A 290 15.82 -13.58 -6.78
N MET A 291 14.74 -12.95 -6.29
CA MET A 291 14.14 -11.81 -6.99
C MET A 291 15.13 -10.65 -7.14
N VAL A 292 14.98 -9.90 -8.23
CA VAL A 292 15.84 -8.77 -8.58
C VAL A 292 15.06 -7.47 -8.42
N VAL A 293 15.59 -6.54 -7.64
CA VAL A 293 14.89 -5.31 -7.23
C VAL A 293 15.75 -4.06 -7.42
N ASN A 294 16.66 -4.05 -8.41
CA ASN A 294 17.37 -2.81 -8.77
C ASN A 294 16.48 -1.91 -9.65
N PRO A 295 16.77 -0.61 -9.81
CA PRO A 295 15.95 0.29 -10.63
C PRO A 295 16.24 0.23 -12.15
N GLY A 296 17.11 -0.67 -12.61
CA GLY A 296 17.53 -0.80 -14.01
C GLY A 296 18.72 0.09 -14.38
N TYR A 297 19.45 -0.31 -15.43
CA TYR A 297 20.72 0.34 -15.81
C TYR A 297 20.56 1.81 -16.17
N PHE A 298 19.49 2.18 -16.89
CA PHE A 298 19.26 3.56 -17.27
C PHE A 298 19.20 4.50 -16.06
N LEU A 299 18.43 4.14 -15.02
CA LEU A 299 18.30 4.96 -13.81
C LEU A 299 19.56 4.92 -12.94
N MET A 300 20.39 3.88 -13.03
CA MET A 300 21.67 3.83 -12.31
C MET A 300 22.80 4.58 -13.01
N ILE A 301 22.76 4.76 -14.33
CA ILE A 301 23.87 5.31 -15.12
C ILE A 301 23.59 6.73 -15.62
N MET A 302 22.41 6.99 -16.19
CA MET A 302 22.07 8.28 -16.80
C MET A 302 22.29 9.47 -15.83
N PRO A 303 21.94 9.38 -14.53
CA PRO A 303 22.18 10.47 -13.59
C PRO A 303 23.65 10.85 -13.41
N VAL A 304 24.61 9.92 -13.61
CA VAL A 304 26.05 10.21 -13.48
C VAL A 304 26.50 11.30 -14.45
N LEU A 305 25.82 11.44 -15.59
CA LEU A 305 26.14 12.42 -16.63
C LEU A 305 25.67 13.84 -16.29
N TYR A 306 24.86 14.00 -15.24
CA TYR A 306 24.26 15.30 -14.88
C TYR A 306 25.28 16.42 -14.62
N PRO A 307 26.41 16.19 -13.91
CA PRO A 307 27.41 17.23 -13.68
C PRO A 307 28.03 17.79 -14.95
N GLU A 308 28.22 16.95 -15.98
CA GLU A 308 28.83 17.35 -17.25
C GLU A 308 27.91 18.22 -18.09
N VAL A 309 26.60 17.93 -18.07
CA VAL A 309 25.61 18.68 -18.86
C VAL A 309 25.13 19.96 -18.16
N SER A 310 25.33 20.10 -16.84
CA SER A 310 24.82 21.24 -16.07
C SER A 310 25.94 22.10 -15.46
N LYS A 311 26.43 23.07 -16.25
CA LYS A 311 27.45 24.05 -15.80
C LYS A 311 26.98 24.93 -14.63
N LYS A 312 25.67 25.17 -14.50
CA LYS A 312 25.06 25.74 -13.29
C LYS A 312 24.57 24.58 -12.43
N LYS A 313 25.03 24.52 -11.17
CA LYS A 313 24.54 23.52 -10.21
C LYS A 313 23.12 23.85 -9.77
N ASP A 314 22.12 23.50 -10.59
CA ASP A 314 20.73 23.47 -10.09
C ASP A 314 20.70 22.46 -8.94
N SER A 315 20.48 22.99 -7.74
CA SER A 315 20.70 22.27 -6.50
C SER A 315 19.66 21.17 -6.28
N PHE A 316 18.51 21.20 -6.97
CA PHE A 316 17.48 20.17 -6.79
C PHE A 316 17.83 18.83 -7.47
N PRO A 317 18.13 18.76 -8.79
CA PRO A 317 18.56 17.49 -9.37
C PRO A 317 19.85 16.96 -8.77
N TYR A 318 20.77 17.83 -8.31
CA TYR A 318 21.95 17.42 -7.54
C TYR A 318 21.57 16.77 -6.20
N ALA A 319 20.67 17.37 -5.43
CA ALA A 319 20.17 16.79 -4.18
C ALA A 319 19.50 15.43 -4.42
N CYS A 320 18.66 15.33 -5.45
CA CYS A 320 18.02 14.07 -5.83
C CYS A 320 19.02 13.01 -6.30
N MET A 321 20.07 13.40 -7.04
CA MET A 321 21.14 12.48 -7.45
C MET A 321 21.87 11.91 -6.23
N ILE A 322 22.31 12.75 -5.30
CA ILE A 322 23.03 12.32 -4.10
C ILE A 322 22.15 11.39 -3.24
N LEU A 323 20.93 11.83 -2.92
CA LEU A 323 20.01 11.02 -2.13
C LEU A 323 19.62 9.73 -2.85
N GLY A 324 19.41 9.79 -4.16
CA GLY A 324 19.09 8.64 -5.00
C GLY A 324 20.17 7.56 -4.94
N TYR A 325 21.45 7.94 -5.05
CA TYR A 325 22.55 6.98 -4.91
C TYR A 325 22.73 6.47 -3.47
N ILE A 326 22.49 7.31 -2.46
CA ILE A 326 22.47 6.85 -1.06
C ILE A 326 21.40 5.76 -0.90
N PHE A 327 20.16 5.99 -1.34
CA PHE A 327 19.09 4.99 -1.25
C PHE A 327 19.30 3.77 -2.16
N LEU A 328 20.04 3.91 -3.27
CA LEU A 328 20.42 2.80 -4.14
C LEU A 328 21.37 1.83 -3.42
N PHE A 329 22.40 2.37 -2.76
CA PHE A 329 23.48 1.55 -2.18
C PHE A 329 23.26 1.19 -0.72
N LEU A 330 22.41 1.91 0.03
CA LEU A 330 22.13 1.59 1.43
C LEU A 330 21.64 0.14 1.63
N PRO A 331 20.77 -0.44 0.77
CA PRO A 331 20.36 -1.83 0.88
C PRO A 331 21.45 -2.87 0.65
N CYS A 332 22.66 -2.48 0.23
CA CYS A 332 23.73 -3.41 -0.11
C CYS A 332 24.13 -4.28 1.11
N ALA A 333 24.47 -5.54 0.85
CA ALA A 333 24.97 -6.48 1.87
C ALA A 333 26.28 -6.03 2.53
N LEU A 334 27.00 -5.05 1.96
CA LEU A 334 28.17 -4.43 2.58
C LEU A 334 27.82 -3.51 3.76
N VAL A 335 26.57 -3.04 3.85
CA VAL A 335 26.10 -2.26 4.98
C VAL A 335 25.85 -3.20 6.16
N PRO A 336 26.34 -2.89 7.37
CA PRO A 336 26.28 -3.82 8.49
C PRO A 336 24.89 -3.81 9.16
N TRP A 337 23.89 -4.31 8.43
CA TRP A 337 22.47 -4.30 8.79
C TRP A 337 22.17 -4.97 10.14
N LYS A 338 23.01 -5.94 10.57
CA LYS A 338 22.92 -6.55 11.90
C LYS A 338 22.99 -5.55 13.07
N TYR A 339 23.70 -4.43 12.92
CA TYR A 339 23.83 -3.39 13.95
C TYR A 339 22.78 -2.29 13.83
N LEU A 340 21.97 -2.29 12.76
CA LEU A 340 20.95 -1.28 12.48
C LEU A 340 19.55 -1.74 12.91
N SER A 341 19.46 -2.33 14.11
CA SER A 341 18.20 -2.92 14.61
C SER A 341 17.05 -1.91 14.74
N PHE A 342 17.35 -0.63 14.92
CA PHE A 342 16.37 0.46 14.92
C PHE A 342 15.66 0.64 13.57
N LEU A 343 16.21 0.09 12.48
CA LEU A 343 15.61 0.09 11.14
C LEU A 343 14.80 -1.19 10.82
N ARG A 344 14.61 -2.11 11.79
CA ARG A 344 13.88 -3.38 11.56
C ARG A 344 12.44 -3.19 11.10
N VAL A 345 11.85 -2.03 11.36
CA VAL A 345 10.54 -1.63 10.83
C VAL A 345 10.48 -1.64 9.30
N LEU A 346 11.64 -1.48 8.61
CA LEU A 346 11.72 -1.62 7.15
C LEU A 346 11.38 -3.05 6.69
N GLN A 347 11.62 -4.05 7.54
CA GLN A 347 11.61 -5.50 7.28
C GLN A 347 12.62 -5.94 6.20
N PHE A 348 12.63 -5.24 5.06
CA PHE A 348 13.48 -5.50 3.92
C PHE A 348 14.21 -4.23 3.48
N PRO A 349 15.56 -4.18 3.59
CA PRO A 349 16.33 -3.01 3.17
C PRO A 349 16.09 -2.57 1.73
N TRP A 350 15.87 -3.52 0.81
CA TRP A 350 15.67 -3.21 -0.61
C TRP A 350 14.44 -2.36 -0.91
N ARG A 351 13.49 -2.20 0.04
CA ARG A 351 12.38 -1.24 -0.12
C ARG A 351 12.88 0.17 -0.38
N LEU A 352 14.07 0.54 0.11
CA LEU A 352 14.68 1.85 -0.16
C LEU A 352 14.91 2.12 -1.65
N ILE A 353 14.96 1.08 -2.50
CA ILE A 353 15.07 1.23 -3.95
C ILE A 353 13.85 1.94 -4.55
N THR A 354 12.66 1.87 -3.93
CA THR A 354 11.51 2.66 -4.39
C THR A 354 11.83 4.17 -4.41
N LEU A 355 12.53 4.68 -3.38
CA LEU A 355 12.98 6.07 -3.34
C LEU A 355 14.13 6.33 -4.32
N ALA A 356 15.08 5.39 -4.41
CA ALA A 356 16.19 5.50 -5.35
C ALA A 356 15.69 5.69 -6.79
N GLY A 357 14.72 4.89 -7.23
CA GLY A 357 14.15 4.95 -8.57
C GLY A 357 13.58 6.33 -8.92
N ILE A 358 12.73 6.91 -8.06
CA ILE A 358 12.13 8.22 -8.34
C ILE A 358 13.14 9.37 -8.21
N LEU A 359 14.06 9.29 -7.25
CA LEU A 359 15.08 10.32 -7.04
C LEU A 359 16.09 10.37 -8.18
N LEU A 360 16.56 9.21 -8.65
CA LEU A 360 17.48 9.11 -9.78
C LEU A 360 16.81 9.48 -11.11
N SER A 361 15.48 9.36 -11.22
CA SER A 361 14.74 9.83 -12.39
C SER A 361 14.85 11.35 -12.59
N VAL A 362 14.98 12.15 -11.52
CA VAL A 362 15.08 13.62 -11.60
C VAL A 362 16.33 14.10 -12.39
N PRO A 363 17.57 13.74 -12.00
CA PRO A 363 18.76 14.08 -12.78
C PRO A 363 18.77 13.42 -14.15
N ALA A 364 18.23 12.20 -14.32
CA ALA A 364 18.11 11.59 -15.65
C ALA A 364 17.24 12.43 -16.59
N ALA A 365 16.13 12.99 -16.10
CA ALA A 365 15.27 13.88 -16.88
C ALA A 365 16.00 15.18 -17.24
N ALA A 366 16.77 15.73 -16.30
CA ALA A 366 17.58 16.91 -16.51
C ALA A 366 18.70 16.68 -17.55
N VAL A 367 19.27 15.48 -17.61
CA VAL A 367 20.26 15.10 -18.64
C VAL A 367 19.59 14.99 -20.00
N LEU A 368 18.53 14.20 -20.12
CA LEU A 368 17.85 14.00 -21.40
C LEU A 368 17.32 15.31 -21.99
N SER A 369 16.80 16.23 -21.15
CA SER A 369 16.28 17.52 -21.63
C SER A 369 17.35 18.46 -22.17
N ARG A 370 18.63 18.18 -21.92
CA ARG A 370 19.78 18.95 -22.42
C ARG A 370 20.45 18.29 -23.63
N LEU A 371 19.98 17.13 -24.06
CA LEU A 371 20.41 16.55 -25.33
C LEU A 371 19.85 17.41 -26.46
N ASN A 372 20.72 18.11 -27.18
CA ASN A 372 20.34 19.00 -28.29
C ASN A 372 19.78 18.27 -29.53
N ARG A 373 19.37 16.99 -29.42
CA ARG A 373 18.88 16.17 -30.54
C ARG A 373 17.74 15.26 -30.07
N GLU A 374 16.51 15.58 -30.48
CA GLU A 374 15.30 14.76 -30.22
C GLU A 374 15.46 13.30 -30.67
N VAL A 375 16.25 13.05 -31.71
CA VAL A 375 16.58 11.70 -32.19
C VAL A 375 17.15 10.83 -31.07
N TRP A 376 18.07 11.36 -30.24
CA TRP A 376 18.64 10.58 -29.14
C TRP A 376 17.62 10.28 -28.05
N ILE A 377 16.73 11.23 -27.74
CA ILE A 377 15.64 11.01 -26.78
C ILE A 377 14.71 9.91 -27.31
N ALA A 378 14.37 9.93 -28.61
CA ALA A 378 13.57 8.89 -29.25
C ALA A 378 14.24 7.51 -29.22
N VAL A 379 15.56 7.44 -29.43
CA VAL A 379 16.35 6.21 -29.29
C VAL A 379 16.27 5.70 -27.85
N PHE A 380 16.51 6.54 -26.85
CA PHE A 380 16.38 6.14 -25.44
C PHE A 380 14.97 5.65 -25.11
N MET A 381 13.92 6.35 -25.56
CA MET A 381 12.53 5.90 -25.38
C MET A 381 12.29 4.51 -25.97
N THR A 382 12.77 4.28 -27.20
CA THR A 382 12.61 3.00 -27.89
C THR A 382 13.33 1.89 -27.15
N VAL A 383 14.59 2.11 -26.77
CA VAL A 383 15.38 1.13 -26.00
C VAL A 383 14.71 0.80 -24.67
N LEU A 384 14.26 1.81 -23.92
CA LEU A 384 13.57 1.63 -22.65
C LEU A 384 12.24 0.88 -22.78
N LEU A 385 11.49 1.12 -23.86
CA LEU A 385 10.26 0.38 -24.13
C LEU A 385 10.56 -1.08 -24.51
N CYS A 386 11.55 -1.32 -25.37
CA CYS A 386 11.97 -2.68 -25.74
C CYS A 386 12.49 -3.45 -24.52
N GLU A 387 13.31 -2.82 -23.68
CA GLU A 387 13.79 -3.35 -22.42
C GLU A 387 12.61 -3.65 -21.48
N GLY A 388 11.70 -2.69 -21.28
CA GLY A 388 10.51 -2.88 -20.45
C GLY A 388 9.63 -4.04 -20.91
N VAL A 389 9.37 -4.16 -22.21
CA VAL A 389 8.61 -5.28 -22.80
C VAL A 389 9.35 -6.60 -22.59
N TRP A 390 10.67 -6.63 -22.78
CA TRP A 390 11.50 -7.80 -22.51
C TRP A 390 11.41 -8.25 -21.04
N HIS A 391 11.44 -7.31 -20.09
CA HIS A 391 11.27 -7.61 -18.67
C HIS A 391 9.89 -8.20 -18.32
N LEU A 392 8.87 -7.92 -19.13
CA LEU A 392 7.53 -8.45 -18.95
C LEU A 392 7.33 -9.82 -19.62
N ASN A 393 8.23 -10.26 -20.51
CA ASN A 393 8.11 -11.57 -21.17
C ASN A 393 7.93 -12.75 -20.18
N PRO A 394 8.68 -12.84 -19.07
CA PRO A 394 8.52 -13.95 -18.12
C PRO A 394 7.14 -14.01 -17.44
N VAL A 395 6.32 -12.96 -17.55
CA VAL A 395 4.92 -12.96 -17.08
C VAL A 395 4.06 -13.92 -17.92
N PHE A 396 4.34 -14.06 -19.22
CA PHE A 396 3.63 -15.00 -20.10
C PHE A 396 3.92 -16.46 -19.76
N ASP A 397 5.08 -16.75 -19.20
CA ASP A 397 5.51 -18.10 -18.85
C ASP A 397 4.89 -18.59 -17.54
N ARG A 398 4.15 -17.74 -16.82
CA ARG A 398 3.48 -18.11 -15.57
C ARG A 398 2.34 -19.08 -15.84
N THR A 399 2.31 -20.17 -15.08
CA THR A 399 1.33 -21.27 -15.21
C THR A 399 0.54 -21.55 -13.94
N PHE A 400 0.96 -20.99 -12.80
CA PHE A 400 0.21 -21.03 -11.55
C PHE A 400 -0.47 -19.68 -11.29
N GLY A 401 -1.80 -19.65 -11.31
CA GLY A 401 -2.56 -18.40 -11.35
C GLY A 401 -4.06 -18.60 -11.48
N ILE A 402 -4.78 -17.48 -11.61
CA ILE A 402 -6.23 -17.41 -11.77
C ILE A 402 -6.62 -16.89 -13.15
N THR A 403 -7.80 -17.26 -13.63
CA THR A 403 -8.40 -16.78 -14.89
C THR A 403 -9.68 -15.99 -14.61
N SER A 404 -10.37 -15.51 -15.65
CA SER A 404 -11.70 -14.90 -15.52
C SER A 404 -12.78 -15.85 -15.00
N GLU A 405 -12.57 -17.17 -15.10
CA GLU A 405 -13.51 -18.20 -14.61
C GLU A 405 -13.29 -18.56 -13.14
N THR A 406 -12.17 -18.17 -12.55
CA THR A 406 -11.85 -18.49 -11.15
C THR A 406 -12.69 -17.63 -10.20
N VAL A 407 -13.60 -18.28 -9.47
CA VAL A 407 -14.40 -17.62 -8.43
C VAL A 407 -13.65 -17.57 -7.09
N TYR A 408 -14.14 -16.79 -6.13
CA TYR A 408 -13.44 -16.63 -4.86
C TYR A 408 -13.42 -17.93 -4.03
N GLU A 409 -14.48 -18.72 -4.14
CA GLU A 409 -14.66 -20.02 -3.49
C GLU A 409 -13.66 -21.07 -3.99
N ASP A 410 -13.20 -20.96 -5.25
CA ASP A 410 -12.12 -21.81 -5.77
C ASP A 410 -10.81 -21.57 -5.01
N ILE A 411 -10.57 -20.32 -4.58
CA ILE A 411 -9.37 -19.93 -3.83
C ILE A 411 -9.46 -20.43 -2.38
N THR A 412 -10.57 -20.13 -1.70
CA THR A 412 -10.75 -20.48 -0.27
C THR A 412 -11.07 -21.96 -0.05
N GLY A 413 -11.67 -22.62 -1.04
CA GLY A 413 -11.96 -24.06 -1.04
C GLY A 413 -10.77 -24.93 -1.44
N GLY A 414 -9.64 -24.34 -1.83
CA GLY A 414 -8.39 -25.06 -2.05
C GLY A 414 -8.22 -25.70 -3.43
N LYS A 415 -8.98 -25.26 -4.44
CA LYS A 415 -8.86 -25.76 -5.82
C LYS A 415 -7.50 -25.44 -6.45
N LEU A 416 -6.91 -24.30 -6.09
CA LEU A 416 -5.59 -23.88 -6.58
C LEU A 416 -4.44 -24.40 -5.72
N CYS A 417 -4.54 -24.23 -4.40
CA CYS A 417 -3.56 -24.69 -3.43
C CYS A 417 -4.23 -24.86 -2.06
N ASP A 418 -3.57 -25.55 -1.14
CA ASP A 418 -3.98 -25.58 0.28
C ASP A 418 -4.19 -24.13 0.79
N PRO A 419 -5.40 -23.73 1.23
CA PRO A 419 -5.69 -22.38 1.73
C PRO A 419 -4.83 -21.97 2.92
N TYR A 420 -4.23 -22.92 3.64
CA TYR A 420 -3.42 -22.72 4.84
C TYR A 420 -1.91 -22.94 4.61
N TYR A 421 -1.45 -22.99 3.36
CA TYR A 421 -0.06 -23.34 3.02
C TYR A 421 1.00 -22.66 3.90
N SER A 422 1.71 -23.47 4.70
CA SER A 422 2.73 -23.03 5.66
C SER A 422 2.26 -21.99 6.71
N ALA A 423 0.98 -22.01 7.09
CA ALA A 423 0.39 -21.16 8.10
C ALA A 423 -0.61 -21.91 9.01
N SER A 424 -0.96 -21.29 10.14
CA SER A 424 -1.99 -21.76 11.08
C SER A 424 -3.33 -21.04 10.91
N TYR A 425 -3.48 -20.28 9.83
CA TYR A 425 -4.62 -19.45 9.47
C TYR A 425 -4.83 -19.50 7.97
N MET A 426 -5.98 -19.06 7.46
CA MET A 426 -6.29 -19.07 6.03
C MET A 426 -5.40 -18.06 5.29
N ARG A 427 -4.24 -18.52 4.83
CA ARG A 427 -3.17 -17.71 4.29
C ARG A 427 -3.57 -16.99 3.01
N VAL A 428 -4.37 -17.64 2.17
CA VAL A 428 -4.91 -17.04 0.94
C VAL A 428 -5.75 -15.79 1.24
N GLU A 429 -6.29 -15.64 2.44
CA GLU A 429 -7.05 -14.45 2.82
C GLU A 429 -6.22 -13.40 3.57
N LEU A 430 -5.18 -13.82 4.30
CA LEU A 430 -4.48 -13.03 5.30
C LEU A 430 -3.00 -12.71 4.97
N ALA A 431 -2.46 -13.27 3.88
CA ALA A 431 -1.03 -13.23 3.53
C ALA A 431 -0.13 -13.62 4.71
N GLY A 432 0.66 -12.70 5.27
CA GLY A 432 1.56 -12.94 6.41
C GLY A 432 0.86 -13.03 7.76
N GLY A 433 -0.46 -12.81 7.83
CA GLY A 433 -1.20 -12.78 9.10
C GLY A 433 -0.77 -11.63 10.00
N ASP A 434 -0.18 -10.57 9.43
CA ASP A 434 0.43 -9.43 10.12
C ASP A 434 -0.49 -8.80 11.18
N TYR A 435 -1.79 -8.81 10.92
CA TYR A 435 -2.79 -8.17 11.78
C TYR A 435 -3.55 -9.17 12.66
N LEU A 436 -3.10 -10.43 12.74
CA LEU A 436 -3.60 -11.37 13.74
C LEU A 436 -2.96 -11.05 15.10
N PRO A 437 -3.73 -11.16 16.19
CA PRO A 437 -3.16 -11.22 17.53
C PRO A 437 -2.19 -12.40 17.66
N MET A 438 -1.06 -12.20 18.34
CA MET A 438 -0.04 -13.24 18.49
C MET A 438 -0.52 -14.50 19.24
N ALA A 439 -1.56 -14.35 20.07
CA ALA A 439 -2.12 -15.46 20.83
C ALA A 439 -3.19 -16.25 20.06
N SER A 440 -3.42 -15.93 18.78
CA SER A 440 -4.42 -16.61 17.96
C SER A 440 -4.22 -18.12 17.92
N PRO A 441 -5.29 -18.93 17.92
CA PRO A 441 -5.19 -20.38 17.83
C PRO A 441 -4.72 -20.83 16.45
N ASP A 442 -4.46 -22.14 16.32
CA ASP A 442 -4.33 -22.78 15.01
C ASP A 442 -5.71 -23.00 14.40
N PHE A 443 -6.15 -22.07 13.55
CA PHE A 443 -7.46 -22.05 12.91
C PHE A 443 -7.70 -23.24 11.96
N ARG A 444 -6.66 -24.01 11.62
CA ARG A 444 -6.83 -25.30 10.90
C ARG A 444 -7.53 -26.36 11.75
N LYS A 445 -7.33 -26.27 13.07
CA LYS A 445 -7.83 -27.23 14.07
C LYS A 445 -8.91 -26.64 14.97
N TYR A 446 -9.13 -25.33 14.86
CA TYR A 446 -10.01 -24.57 15.72
C TYR A 446 -11.25 -24.13 14.92
N GLU A 447 -12.25 -25.00 14.90
CA GLU A 447 -13.49 -24.75 14.15
C GLU A 447 -14.34 -23.62 14.79
N PRO A 448 -15.05 -22.81 13.99
CA PRO A 448 -15.92 -21.75 14.50
C PRO A 448 -17.05 -22.28 15.38
N ALA A 449 -16.88 -22.18 16.69
CA ALA A 449 -17.86 -22.61 17.69
C ALA A 449 -17.76 -21.75 18.94
N VAL A 450 -18.86 -21.71 19.71
CA VAL A 450 -18.91 -21.09 21.02
C VAL A 450 -18.30 -22.04 22.04
N ARG A 451 -17.39 -21.55 22.90
CA ARG A 451 -16.67 -22.38 23.87
C ARG A 451 -16.70 -21.80 25.27
N ASN A 452 -16.44 -22.64 26.27
CA ASN A 452 -16.14 -22.20 27.64
C ASN A 452 -14.63 -22.07 27.88
N THR A 453 -14.23 -21.73 29.12
CA THR A 453 -12.82 -21.65 29.52
C THR A 453 -12.05 -22.95 29.29
N ASP A 454 -12.70 -24.09 29.50
CA ASP A 454 -12.12 -25.44 29.38
C ASP A 454 -12.03 -25.96 27.94
N GLN A 455 -12.43 -25.14 26.95
CA GLN A 455 -12.40 -25.47 25.52
C GLN A 455 -13.43 -26.47 25.05
N GLU A 456 -14.43 -26.71 25.88
CA GLU A 456 -15.59 -27.49 25.50
C GLU A 456 -16.47 -26.63 24.60
N ILE A 457 -16.87 -27.21 23.48
CA ILE A 457 -17.85 -26.61 22.59
C ILE A 457 -19.18 -26.62 23.34
N LEU A 458 -19.74 -25.43 23.57
CA LEU A 458 -21.04 -25.31 24.19
C LEU A 458 -22.11 -25.57 23.11
N PRO A 459 -23.11 -26.45 23.37
CA PRO A 459 -24.23 -26.71 22.48
C PRO A 459 -25.21 -25.54 22.46
N VAL A 460 -24.72 -24.37 22.02
CA VAL A 460 -25.47 -23.12 21.98
C VAL A 460 -25.58 -22.65 20.55
N GLU A 461 -26.81 -22.40 20.11
CA GLU A 461 -27.05 -21.84 18.78
C GLU A 461 -26.60 -20.37 18.74
N TYR A 462 -25.83 -20.05 17.71
CA TYR A 462 -25.47 -18.67 17.37
C TYR A 462 -25.71 -18.41 15.90
N THR A 463 -26.08 -17.18 15.58
CA THR A 463 -26.19 -16.69 14.21
C THR A 463 -25.15 -15.59 13.99
N LYS A 464 -24.60 -15.52 12.77
CA LYS A 464 -23.65 -14.49 12.39
C LYS A 464 -24.12 -13.77 11.13
N THR A 465 -24.28 -12.46 11.24
CA THR A 465 -24.62 -11.59 10.12
C THR A 465 -23.63 -10.44 10.07
N GLY A 466 -22.67 -10.52 9.16
CA GLY A 466 -21.57 -9.57 9.07
C GLY A 466 -20.76 -9.55 10.37
N ASN A 467 -20.57 -8.35 10.93
CA ASN A 467 -19.80 -8.15 12.17
C ASN A 467 -20.64 -8.39 13.46
N GLU A 468 -21.89 -8.84 13.33
CA GLU A 468 -22.78 -9.14 14.46
C GLU A 468 -22.94 -10.65 14.65
N VAL A 469 -22.77 -11.11 15.88
CA VAL A 469 -23.01 -12.47 16.35
C VAL A 469 -24.07 -12.42 17.43
N GLN A 470 -25.18 -13.11 17.21
CA GLN A 470 -26.24 -13.28 18.20
C GLN A 470 -26.17 -14.70 18.76
N ILE A 471 -26.22 -14.82 20.08
CA ILE A 471 -26.16 -16.10 20.81
C ILE A 471 -27.28 -16.13 21.86
N ASN A 472 -27.98 -17.25 21.98
CA ASN A 472 -28.96 -17.44 23.03
C ASN A 472 -28.37 -18.28 24.15
N VAL A 473 -28.09 -17.69 25.32
CA VAL A 473 -27.39 -18.36 26.42
C VAL A 473 -28.37 -19.01 27.40
N PRO A 474 -28.35 -20.35 27.56
CA PRO A 474 -29.08 -21.08 28.59
C PRO A 474 -28.72 -20.71 30.03
N VAL A 475 -29.60 -21.06 30.97
CA VAL A 475 -29.40 -20.82 32.43
C VAL A 475 -28.16 -21.52 32.96
N GLU A 476 -27.83 -22.71 32.48
CA GLU A 476 -26.68 -23.51 32.93
C GLU A 476 -25.32 -22.88 32.61
N TYR A 477 -25.26 -21.94 31.66
CA TYR A 477 -24.04 -21.21 31.32
C TYR A 477 -24.00 -19.79 31.91
N ALA A 478 -25.00 -19.40 32.70
CA ALA A 478 -24.95 -18.14 33.44
C ALA A 478 -23.81 -18.18 34.47
N GLY A 479 -22.95 -17.16 34.44
CA GLY A 479 -21.73 -17.07 35.25
C GLY A 479 -20.50 -17.77 34.64
N THR A 480 -20.67 -18.53 33.56
CA THR A 480 -19.56 -19.20 32.85
C THR A 480 -18.99 -18.28 31.77
N LYS A 481 -17.67 -18.15 31.68
CA LYS A 481 -17.04 -17.38 30.59
C LYS A 481 -17.34 -18.05 29.25
N ILE A 482 -17.88 -17.27 28.32
CA ILE A 482 -18.18 -17.68 26.95
C ILE A 482 -17.15 -17.03 26.02
N GLU A 483 -16.50 -17.84 25.21
CA GLU A 483 -15.66 -17.45 24.08
C GLU A 483 -16.47 -17.56 22.78
N LEU A 484 -16.49 -16.49 21.98
CA LEU A 484 -17.13 -16.43 20.68
C LEU A 484 -16.10 -16.69 19.57
N PRO A 485 -16.53 -17.25 18.42
CA PRO A 485 -15.65 -17.47 17.26
C PRO A 485 -15.38 -16.16 16.50
N LEU A 486 -14.78 -15.19 17.19
CA LEU A 486 -14.44 -13.86 16.70
C LEU A 486 -13.03 -13.49 17.16
N THR A 487 -12.14 -13.19 16.22
CA THR A 487 -10.79 -12.66 16.54
C THR A 487 -10.93 -11.31 17.26
N TRP A 488 -10.24 -11.15 18.38
CA TRP A 488 -10.30 -9.94 19.17
C TRP A 488 -9.64 -8.75 18.45
N TYR A 489 -10.44 -7.72 18.24
CA TYR A 489 -9.99 -6.38 17.86
C TYR A 489 -10.69 -5.36 18.75
N LYS A 490 -9.97 -4.33 19.18
CA LYS A 490 -10.55 -3.31 20.06
C LYS A 490 -11.73 -2.64 19.33
N GLY A 491 -12.92 -2.72 19.92
CA GLY A 491 -14.16 -2.21 19.33
C GLY A 491 -15.35 -3.17 19.43
N TYR A 492 -15.11 -4.47 19.63
CA TYR A 492 -16.20 -5.39 19.97
C TYR A 492 -16.90 -4.96 21.27
N ARG A 493 -18.23 -5.11 21.26
CA ARG A 493 -19.14 -4.87 22.38
C ARG A 493 -20.13 -6.01 22.45
N VAL A 494 -20.49 -6.41 23.66
CA VAL A 494 -21.54 -7.40 23.92
C VAL A 494 -22.69 -6.72 24.62
N TYR A 495 -23.91 -7.04 24.21
CA TYR A 495 -25.15 -6.55 24.81
C TYR A 495 -26.03 -7.73 25.17
N ARG A 496 -26.72 -7.66 26.31
CA ARG A 496 -27.85 -8.54 26.60
C ARG A 496 -29.12 -7.88 26.06
N SER A 497 -29.96 -8.66 25.39
CA SER A 497 -31.22 -8.23 24.79
C SER A 497 -32.40 -8.83 25.57
N ASP A 498 -33.06 -8.01 26.39
CA ASP A 498 -34.26 -8.36 27.17
C ASP A 498 -35.40 -7.35 26.99
N GLY A 499 -35.56 -6.87 25.75
CA GLY A 499 -36.44 -5.75 25.38
C GLY A 499 -35.70 -4.41 25.34
N THR A 500 -34.55 -4.30 26.02
CA THR A 500 -33.56 -3.23 25.85
C THR A 500 -32.15 -3.82 25.69
N LEU A 501 -31.23 -3.07 25.09
CA LEU A 501 -29.83 -3.47 24.98
C LEU A 501 -29.05 -2.98 26.20
N THR A 502 -28.63 -3.90 27.06
CA THR A 502 -27.76 -3.60 28.21
C THR A 502 -26.34 -4.05 27.94
N ALA A 503 -25.37 -3.15 28.09
CA ALA A 503 -23.97 -3.45 27.80
C ALA A 503 -23.40 -4.47 28.80
N VAL A 504 -22.63 -5.41 28.28
CA VAL A 504 -21.94 -6.46 29.03
C VAL A 504 -20.46 -6.32 28.76
N GLU A 505 -19.64 -6.44 29.80
CA GLU A 505 -18.20 -6.37 29.66
C GLU A 505 -17.70 -7.54 28.80
N CYS A 506 -16.87 -7.22 27.81
CA CYS A 506 -16.22 -8.21 26.96
C CYS A 506 -14.73 -7.91 26.87
N ALA A 507 -13.94 -8.97 26.76
CA ALA A 507 -12.49 -8.90 26.73
C ALA A 507 -11.90 -9.91 25.74
N SER A 508 -10.62 -9.73 25.45
CA SER A 508 -9.80 -10.76 24.82
C SER A 508 -9.64 -11.94 25.77
N ASP A 509 -9.85 -13.16 25.28
CA ASP A 509 -9.41 -14.37 25.97
C ASP A 509 -7.91 -14.66 25.76
N GLU A 510 -7.40 -15.71 26.38
CA GLU A 510 -6.02 -16.20 26.24
C GLU A 510 -5.63 -16.48 24.78
N ARG A 511 -6.59 -16.87 23.93
CA ARG A 511 -6.39 -17.10 22.49
C ARG A 511 -6.68 -15.89 21.61
N ALA A 512 -6.81 -14.71 22.22
CA ALA A 512 -7.19 -13.48 21.55
C ALA A 512 -8.49 -13.58 20.76
N LEU A 513 -9.48 -14.26 21.32
CA LEU A 513 -10.85 -14.31 20.84
C LEU A 513 -11.77 -13.46 21.73
N VAL A 514 -12.92 -13.04 21.21
CA VAL A 514 -13.90 -12.26 21.98
C VAL A 514 -14.53 -13.15 23.05
N SER A 515 -14.49 -12.70 24.30
CA SER A 515 -15.11 -13.41 25.42
C SER A 515 -15.92 -12.48 26.33
N PHE A 516 -16.92 -13.03 27.01
CA PHE A 516 -17.74 -12.32 28.00
C PHE A 516 -18.32 -13.29 29.04
N VAL A 517 -18.84 -12.76 30.15
CA VAL A 517 -19.49 -13.56 31.21
C VAL A 517 -20.97 -13.17 31.31
N PRO A 518 -21.91 -14.00 30.86
CA PRO A 518 -23.34 -13.74 30.95
C PRO A 518 -23.81 -13.90 32.40
N GLN A 519 -24.33 -12.83 33.02
CA GLN A 519 -24.85 -12.91 34.40
C GLN A 519 -26.21 -13.62 34.50
N LYS A 520 -26.93 -13.75 33.39
CA LYS A 520 -28.28 -14.35 33.33
C LYS A 520 -28.46 -15.06 32.00
N ALA A 521 -29.40 -16.00 31.94
CA ALA A 521 -29.85 -16.53 30.65
C ALA A 521 -30.47 -15.43 29.76
N GLY A 522 -30.45 -15.69 28.46
CA GLY A 522 -31.12 -14.87 27.46
C GLY A 522 -30.27 -14.64 26.21
N THR A 523 -30.76 -13.77 25.33
CA THR A 523 -30.07 -13.43 24.09
C THR A 523 -28.99 -12.40 24.33
N TYR A 524 -27.79 -12.69 23.81
CA TYR A 524 -26.66 -11.77 23.78
C TYR A 524 -26.29 -11.46 22.33
N ILE A 525 -25.93 -10.20 22.08
CA ILE A 525 -25.53 -9.70 20.76
C ILE A 525 -24.13 -9.14 20.90
N CYS A 526 -23.17 -9.75 20.22
CA CYS A 526 -21.83 -9.23 20.07
C CYS A 526 -21.70 -8.54 18.71
N ARG A 527 -21.24 -7.30 18.68
CA ARG A 527 -20.95 -6.61 17.42
C ARG A 527 -19.73 -5.72 17.50
N TYR A 528 -19.07 -5.52 16.36
CA TYR A 528 -18.01 -4.52 16.28
C TYR A 528 -18.60 -3.12 16.18
N GLU A 529 -18.21 -2.23 17.08
CA GLU A 529 -18.53 -0.81 17.02
C GLU A 529 -17.26 0.02 16.86
N SER A 530 -17.33 1.06 16.05
CA SER A 530 -16.26 2.06 15.96
C SER A 530 -15.95 2.60 17.36
N THR A 531 -14.68 2.54 17.74
CA THR A 531 -14.20 3.15 18.99
C THR A 531 -14.52 4.64 19.03
N PHE A 532 -14.60 5.21 20.23
CA PHE A 532 -14.81 6.65 20.40
C PHE A 532 -13.78 7.47 19.60
N LEU A 533 -12.51 7.05 19.65
CA LEU A 533 -11.42 7.69 18.93
C LEU A 533 -11.62 7.60 17.41
N ARG A 534 -11.96 6.42 16.88
CA ARG A 534 -12.29 6.24 15.45
C ARG A 534 -13.42 7.16 15.01
N ARG A 535 -14.50 7.27 15.78
CA ARG A 535 -15.64 8.16 15.46
C ARG A 535 -15.21 9.63 15.37
N ILE A 536 -14.43 10.13 16.33
CA ILE A 536 -13.91 11.50 16.31
C ILE A 536 -13.01 11.71 15.09
N CYS A 537 -12.07 10.80 14.85
CA CYS A 537 -11.12 10.94 13.75
C CYS A 537 -11.81 10.91 12.38
N ILE A 538 -12.86 10.09 12.20
CA ILE A 538 -13.72 10.12 11.01
C ILE A 538 -14.35 11.51 10.85
N ALA A 539 -14.95 12.07 11.89
CA ALA A 539 -15.58 13.40 11.83
C ALA A 539 -14.56 14.51 11.51
N VAL A 540 -13.38 14.49 12.16
CA VAL A 540 -12.29 15.45 11.92
C VAL A 540 -11.82 15.37 10.46
N SER A 541 -11.53 14.18 9.95
CA SER A 541 -11.09 14.03 8.58
C SER A 541 -12.18 14.40 7.59
N LEU A 542 -13.45 14.06 7.84
CA LEU A 542 -14.56 14.47 6.98
C LEU A 542 -14.67 16.00 6.89
N LEU A 543 -14.64 16.69 8.03
CA LEU A 543 -14.66 18.15 8.07
C LEU A 543 -13.44 18.75 7.35
N ALA A 544 -12.26 18.16 7.51
CA ALA A 544 -11.05 18.60 6.82
C ALA A 544 -11.16 18.44 5.29
N HIS A 545 -11.73 17.33 4.80
CA HIS A 545 -11.99 17.15 3.36
C HIS A 545 -13.00 18.19 2.85
N CYS A 546 -14.12 18.40 3.55
CA CYS A 546 -15.13 19.39 3.18
C CYS A 546 -14.55 20.81 3.14
N ALA A 547 -13.75 21.19 4.15
CA ALA A 547 -13.10 22.49 4.22
C ALA A 547 -12.10 22.68 3.05
N LEU A 548 -11.32 21.66 2.70
CA LEU A 548 -10.37 21.72 1.60
C LEU A 548 -11.06 21.85 0.24
N ILE A 549 -12.15 21.10 0.02
CA ILE A 549 -12.98 21.19 -1.19
C ILE A 549 -13.61 22.57 -1.29
N ALA A 550 -14.22 23.07 -0.22
CA ALA A 550 -14.81 24.40 -0.18
C ALA A 550 -13.77 25.48 -0.49
N TYR A 551 -12.60 25.42 0.15
CA TYR A 551 -11.48 26.34 -0.12
C TYR A 551 -11.06 26.32 -1.60
N ALA A 552 -10.93 25.13 -2.19
CA ALA A 552 -10.55 24.98 -3.60
C ALA A 552 -11.61 25.59 -4.55
N VAL A 553 -12.90 25.38 -4.26
CA VAL A 553 -14.02 25.95 -5.03
C VAL A 553 -14.04 27.47 -4.90
N PHE A 554 -13.98 28.02 -3.68
CA PHE A 554 -13.95 29.48 -3.45
C PHE A 554 -12.76 30.14 -4.13
N LYS A 555 -11.58 29.52 -4.08
CA LYS A 555 -10.38 30.03 -4.76
C LYS A 555 -10.59 30.06 -6.28
N LYS A 556 -11.18 28.99 -6.86
CA LYS A 556 -11.46 28.93 -8.29
C LYS A 556 -12.41 30.05 -8.72
N ILE A 557 -13.52 30.25 -7.99
CA ILE A 557 -14.52 31.29 -8.27
C ILE A 557 -13.91 32.70 -8.22
N ARG A 558 -12.99 32.98 -7.29
CA ARG A 558 -12.32 34.30 -7.22
C ARG A 558 -11.29 34.53 -8.33
N THR A 559 -10.79 33.47 -8.96
CA THR A 559 -9.76 33.54 -10.01
C THR A 559 -10.32 33.43 -11.43
N SER A 560 -11.59 33.04 -11.56
CA SER A 560 -12.40 33.09 -12.80
C SER A 560 -13.12 34.42 -12.87
#